data_AF-A0A1S5VFU5-F1
#
_entry.id   AF-A0A1S5VFU5-F1
#
_cell.length_a   1.000
_cell.length_b   1.000
_cell.length_c   1.000
_cell.angle_alpha   90.00
_cell.angle_beta   90.00
_cell.angle_gamma   90.00
#
_symmetry.space_group_name_H-M   'P 1'
#
loop_
_entity.id
_entity.type
_entity.pdbx_description
1 polymer ?
#
loop_
_entity_poly.entity_id
_entity_poly.type
_entity_poly.pdbx_seq_one_letter_code
_entity_poly.pdbx_strand_id
1 'polypeptide(L)'
;MLVGIVAIHAATFMIFLFEWLSPAGFNMKKNPSGDHRFSLSRSYWLVWAVLFQAAVHIDSPRAFTSRFMTNVWAMFAVVFLAIYTANLAAFMITREEFHEFTGLDDPRLAKPWSHKPMFRFGTIPWS
;
A
#
# COMPACT_ATOMS: atom_id res chain seq x y z
N MET A 1 3.65 10.65 1.00
CA MET A 1 2.62 10.65 2.07
C MET A 1 1.45 11.59 1.75
N LEU A 2 1.70 12.83 1.29
CA LEU A 2 0.63 13.77 0.89
C LEU A 2 -0.34 13.22 -0.17
N VAL A 3 0.17 12.51 -1.17
CA VAL A 3 -0.66 11.92 -2.25
C VAL A 3 -1.70 10.94 -1.72
N GLY A 4 -1.33 10.10 -0.73
CA GLY A 4 -2.27 9.15 -0.13
C GLY A 4 -3.38 9.83 0.67
N ILE A 5 -3.03 10.87 1.45
CA ILE A 5 -4.01 11.63 2.23
C ILE A 5 -5.00 12.36 1.32
N VAL A 6 -4.49 13.03 0.27
CA VAL A 6 -5.33 13.72 -0.72
C VAL A 6 -6.23 12.73 -1.45
N ALA A 7 -5.72 11.56 -1.82
CA ALA A 7 -6.49 10.52 -2.49
C ALA A 7 -7.62 9.94 -1.60
N ILE A 8 -7.36 9.71 -0.30
CA ILE A 8 -8.37 9.24 0.66
C ILE A 8 -9.51 10.25 0.81
N HIS A 9 -9.17 11.54 0.94
CA HIS A 9 -10.17 12.61 1.06
C HIS A 9 -10.96 12.77 -0.24
N ALA A 10 -10.29 12.75 -1.40
CA ALA A 10 -10.94 12.83 -2.70
C ALA A 10 -11.87 11.63 -2.95
N ALA A 11 -11.46 10.40 -2.60
CA ALA A 11 -12.28 9.21 -2.74
C ALA A 11 -13.49 9.24 -1.80
N THR A 12 -13.30 9.62 -0.54
CA THR A 12 -14.39 9.76 0.43
C THR A 12 -15.41 10.82 -0.02
N PHE A 13 -14.92 11.98 -0.49
CA PHE A 13 -15.77 13.05 -1.00
C PHE A 13 -16.52 12.64 -2.26
N MET A 14 -15.87 11.96 -3.20
CA MET A 14 -16.51 11.49 -4.44
C MET A 14 -17.56 10.42 -4.17
N ILE A 15 -17.28 9.43 -3.32
CA ILE A 15 -18.26 8.40 -2.93
C ILE A 15 -19.48 9.08 -2.29
N PHE A 16 -19.25 10.03 -1.40
CA PHE A 16 -20.32 10.82 -0.78
C PHE A 16 -21.14 11.63 -1.80
N LEU A 17 -20.47 12.33 -2.72
CA LEU A 17 -21.12 13.17 -3.73
C LEU A 17 -21.92 12.33 -4.74
N PHE A 18 -21.40 11.19 -5.18
CA PHE A 18 -22.11 10.29 -6.09
C PHE A 18 -23.27 9.53 -5.42
N GLU A 19 -23.20 9.27 -4.12
CA GLU A 19 -24.34 8.74 -3.37
C GLU A 19 -25.41 9.82 -3.11
N TRP A 20 -25.00 11.08 -2.93
CA TRP A 20 -25.90 12.24 -2.84
C TRP A 20 -26.61 12.55 -4.17
N LEU A 21 -25.89 12.48 -5.29
CA LEU A 21 -26.42 12.76 -6.64
C LEU A 21 -27.13 11.56 -7.28
N SER A 22 -26.98 10.36 -6.73
CA SER A 22 -27.64 9.17 -7.26
C SER A 22 -29.15 9.21 -6.95
N PRO A 23 -30.04 9.12 -7.96
CA PRO A 23 -31.50 9.05 -7.76
C PRO A 23 -31.96 7.86 -6.90
N ALA A 24 -31.08 6.88 -6.68
CA ALA A 24 -31.32 5.72 -5.81
C ALA A 24 -30.73 5.87 -4.40
N GLY A 25 -29.92 6.90 -4.14
CA GLY A 25 -29.16 7.11 -2.90
C GLY A 25 -29.84 8.02 -1.87
N PHE A 26 -30.75 8.89 -2.31
CA PHE A 26 -31.57 9.69 -1.40
C PHE A 26 -33.00 9.78 -1.94
N ASN A 27 -33.91 9.09 -1.26
CA ASN A 27 -35.37 9.24 -1.34
C ASN A 27 -36.13 8.61 -2.52
N MET A 28 -35.94 7.30 -2.78
CA MET A 28 -36.86 6.52 -3.64
C MET A 28 -37.26 5.15 -3.11
N LYS A 29 -37.29 4.97 -1.77
CA LYS A 29 -38.06 3.88 -1.16
C LYS A 29 -39.01 4.45 -0.12
N LYS A 30 -40.31 4.32 -0.41
CA LYS A 30 -41.46 4.68 0.42
C LYS A 30 -41.52 3.95 1.78
N ASN A 31 -40.57 3.05 2.05
CA ASN A 31 -40.29 2.44 3.34
C ASN A 31 -38.79 2.53 3.60
N PRO A 32 -38.31 3.35 4.56
CA PRO A 32 -36.97 3.21 5.06
C PRO A 32 -36.98 1.92 5.89
N SER A 33 -36.52 0.81 5.32
CA SER A 33 -36.14 -0.33 6.15
C SER A 33 -35.13 0.22 7.17
N GLY A 34 -35.50 0.19 8.46
CA GLY A 34 -34.84 0.91 9.56
C GLY A 34 -33.40 0.51 9.88
N ASP A 35 -32.71 -0.10 8.93
CA ASP A 35 -31.39 -0.72 9.10
C ASP A 35 -30.31 -0.12 8.18
N HIS A 36 -30.68 0.83 7.30
CA HIS A 36 -29.71 1.49 6.42
C HIS A 36 -29.60 2.98 6.71
N ARG A 37 -29.13 3.29 7.92
CA ARG A 37 -28.67 4.65 8.26
C ARG A 37 -27.31 4.87 7.60
N PHE A 38 -27.37 5.46 6.42
CA PHE A 38 -26.22 5.99 5.69
C PHE A 38 -25.39 6.87 6.62
N SER A 39 -24.18 6.45 6.92
CA SER A 39 -23.27 7.22 7.78
C SER A 39 -22.01 7.49 6.98
N LEU A 40 -21.66 8.76 6.80
CA LEU A 40 -20.36 9.22 6.30
C LEU A 40 -19.19 8.48 6.98
N SER A 41 -19.38 8.04 8.22
CA SER A 41 -18.40 7.21 8.93
C SER A 41 -18.22 5.81 8.33
N ARG A 42 -19.25 5.19 7.73
CA ARG A 42 -19.14 3.89 7.04
C ARG A 42 -18.40 4.01 5.72
N SER A 43 -18.64 5.05 4.92
CA SER A 43 -17.91 5.25 3.66
C SER A 43 -16.45 5.60 3.91
N TYR A 44 -16.17 6.44 4.92
CA TYR A 44 -14.82 6.70 5.38
C TYR A 44 -14.12 5.44 5.89
N TRP A 45 -14.83 4.62 6.68
CA TRP A 45 -14.32 3.32 7.14
C TRP A 45 -14.05 2.34 5.99
N LEU A 46 -14.91 2.31 4.97
CA LEU A 46 -14.73 1.48 3.77
C LEU A 46 -13.45 1.87 3.02
N VAL A 47 -13.24 3.16 2.77
CA VAL A 47 -12.05 3.69 2.09
C VAL A 47 -10.77 3.27 2.82
N TRP A 48 -10.78 3.33 4.15
CA TRP A 48 -9.69 2.86 5.01
C TRP A 48 -9.52 1.34 5.02
N ALA A 49 -10.61 0.58 5.09
CA ALA A 49 -10.58 -0.88 5.08
C ALA A 49 -9.99 -1.42 3.76
N VAL A 50 -10.36 -0.81 2.63
CA VAL A 50 -9.82 -1.17 1.30
C VAL A 50 -8.33 -0.87 1.20
N LEU A 51 -7.87 0.26 1.76
CA LEU A 51 -6.45 0.63 1.76
C LEU A 51 -5.57 -0.40 2.48
N PHE A 52 -6.06 -0.93 3.61
CA PHE A 52 -5.34 -1.90 4.42
C PHE A 52 -5.64 -3.36 4.07
N GLN A 53 -6.36 -3.62 2.96
CA GLN A 53 -6.80 -4.97 2.59
C GLN A 53 -7.58 -5.68 3.72
N ALA A 54 -8.28 -4.92 4.58
CA ALA A 54 -9.14 -5.48 5.59
C ALA A 54 -10.44 -5.95 4.93
N ALA A 55 -10.63 -7.27 4.85
CA ALA A 55 -11.85 -7.89 4.37
C ALA A 55 -12.98 -7.72 5.41
N VAL A 56 -13.51 -6.51 5.53
CA VAL A 56 -14.70 -6.24 6.34
C VAL A 56 -15.93 -6.50 5.46
N HIS A 57 -16.88 -7.26 5.99
CA HIS A 57 -18.22 -7.40 5.40
C HIS A 57 -18.93 -6.05 5.42
N ILE A 58 -18.68 -5.23 4.40
CA ILE A 58 -19.35 -3.94 4.21
C ILE A 58 -20.37 -4.15 3.11
N ASP A 59 -21.64 -3.89 3.44
CA ASP A 59 -22.75 -3.95 2.49
C ASP A 59 -22.39 -3.15 1.24
N SER A 60 -22.34 -3.84 0.08
CA SER A 60 -21.89 -3.22 -1.16
C SER A 60 -22.80 -2.05 -1.54
N PRO A 61 -22.24 -0.91 -1.95
CA PRO A 61 -23.05 0.24 -2.35
C PRO A 61 -24.01 -0.18 -3.49
N ARG A 62 -25.28 0.20 -3.35
CA ARG A 62 -26.37 -0.22 -4.27
C ARG A 62 -26.36 0.57 -5.59
N ALA A 63 -25.74 1.75 -5.62
CA ALA A 63 -25.64 2.56 -6.83
C ALA A 63 -24.57 2.00 -7.78
N PHE A 64 -24.91 1.87 -9.07
CA PHE A 64 -23.98 1.39 -10.11
C PHE A 64 -22.71 2.25 -10.20
N THR A 65 -22.85 3.58 -10.04
CA THR A 65 -21.75 4.54 -10.03
C THR A 65 -20.81 4.37 -8.82
N SER A 66 -21.35 4.14 -7.62
CA SER A 66 -20.57 3.93 -6.40
C SER A 66 -19.75 2.64 -6.44
N ARG A 67 -20.28 1.57 -7.08
CA ARG A 67 -19.52 0.33 -7.33
C ARG A 67 -18.31 0.54 -8.25
N PHE A 68 -18.50 1.23 -9.37
CA PHE A 68 -17.40 1.53 -10.28
C PHE A 68 -16.30 2.36 -9.58
N MET A 69 -16.71 3.39 -8.81
CA MET A 69 -15.78 4.23 -8.08
C MET A 69 -15.01 3.46 -6.99
N THR A 70 -15.67 2.54 -6.30
CA THR A 70 -15.04 1.68 -5.28
C THR A 70 -14.00 0.75 -5.91
N ASN A 71 -14.25 0.21 -7.12
CA ASN A 71 -13.29 -0.61 -7.85
C ASN A 71 -12.05 0.19 -8.30
N VAL A 72 -12.25 1.44 -8.76
CA VAL A 72 -11.12 2.34 -9.10
C VAL A 72 -10.30 2.67 -7.86
N TRP A 73 -10.96 2.94 -6.73
CA TRP A 73 -10.28 3.13 -5.45
C TRP A 73 -9.50 1.89 -5.00
N ALA A 74 -10.08 0.70 -5.13
CA ALA A 74 -9.41 -0.55 -4.80
C ALA A 74 -8.15 -0.78 -5.64
N MET A 75 -8.20 -0.50 -6.95
CA MET A 75 -7.03 -0.60 -7.83
C MET A 75 -5.93 0.39 -7.41
N PHE A 76 -6.30 1.63 -7.09
CA PHE A 76 -5.36 2.63 -6.60
C PHE A 76 -4.71 2.22 -5.26
N ALA A 77 -5.50 1.72 -4.31
CA ALA A 77 -5.03 1.24 -3.02
C ALA A 77 -4.00 0.10 -3.16
N VAL A 78 -4.27 -0.87 -4.04
CA VAL A 78 -3.36 -2.00 -4.29
C VAL A 78 -2.03 -1.52 -4.88
N VAL A 79 -2.05 -0.61 -5.85
CA VAL A 79 -0.82 -0.04 -6.43
C VAL A 79 -0.01 0.71 -5.38
N PHE A 80 -0.67 1.54 -4.56
CA PHE A 80 0.01 2.29 -3.51
C PHE A 80 0.66 1.37 -2.47
N LEU A 81 -0.06 0.33 -2.05
CA LEU A 81 0.45 -0.70 -1.14
C LEU A 81 1.64 -1.45 -1.75
N ALA A 82 1.54 -1.83 -3.03
CA ALA A 82 2.62 -2.51 -3.75
C ALA A 82 3.89 -1.66 -3.83
N ILE A 83 3.78 -0.36 -4.09
CA ILE A 83 4.93 0.55 -4.12
C ILE A 83 5.55 0.68 -2.73
N TYR A 84 4.75 0.77 -1.67
CA TYR A 84 5.26 0.79 -0.30
C TYR A 84 5.99 -0.52 0.05
N THR A 85 5.41 -1.66 -0.27
CA THR A 85 6.03 -2.98 -0.08
C THR A 85 7.31 -3.13 -0.89
N ALA A 86 7.34 -2.64 -2.14
CA ALA A 86 8.53 -2.67 -2.99
C ALA A 86 9.66 -1.79 -2.42
N ASN A 87 9.34 -0.60 -1.94
CA ASN A 87 10.33 0.29 -1.32
C ASN A 87 10.90 -0.31 -0.02
N LEU A 88 10.05 -0.95 0.79
CA LEU A 88 10.47 -1.64 2.00
C LEU A 88 11.33 -2.87 1.65
N ALA A 89 10.93 -3.66 0.65
CA ALA A 89 11.67 -4.84 0.18
C ALA A 89 13.03 -4.45 -0.41
N ALA A 90 13.11 -3.36 -1.18
CA ALA A 90 14.36 -2.84 -1.71
C ALA A 90 15.36 -2.55 -0.58
N PHE A 91 14.91 -1.91 0.50
CA PHE A 91 15.76 -1.68 1.68
C PHE A 91 16.13 -2.97 2.42
N MET A 92 15.22 -3.94 2.48
CA MET A 92 15.46 -5.20 3.17
C MET A 92 16.46 -6.09 2.42
N ILE A 93 16.40 -6.13 1.08
CA ILE A 93 17.24 -6.98 0.23
C ILE A 93 18.67 -6.43 0.11
N THR A 94 18.87 -5.12 0.08
CA THR A 94 20.22 -4.52 -0.06
C THR A 94 21.10 -4.64 1.20
N ARG A 95 20.65 -5.33 2.25
CA ARG A 95 21.41 -5.51 3.49
C ARG A 95 22.44 -6.65 3.43
N GLU A 96 22.31 -7.56 2.46
CA GLU A 96 23.25 -8.66 2.24
C GLU A 96 23.95 -8.50 0.88
N GLU A 97 24.87 -7.55 0.78
CA GLU A 97 25.83 -7.56 -0.32
C GLU A 97 26.80 -8.72 -0.10
N PHE A 98 26.45 -9.91 -0.63
CA PHE A 98 27.42 -10.99 -0.78
C PHE A 98 28.51 -10.49 -1.71
N HIS A 99 29.71 -10.29 -1.17
CA HIS A 99 30.88 -9.97 -1.98
C HIS A 99 31.33 -11.23 -2.70
N GLU A 100 30.80 -11.45 -3.89
CA GLU A 100 31.27 -12.50 -4.79
C GLU A 100 32.64 -12.08 -5.35
N PHE A 101 33.71 -12.72 -4.85
CA PHE A 101 35.06 -12.48 -5.34
C PHE A 101 35.25 -13.19 -6.68
N THR A 102 35.87 -12.51 -7.64
CA THR A 102 36.07 -13.06 -9.00
C THR A 102 37.28 -14.01 -9.10
N GLY A 103 38.02 -14.20 -8.00
CA GLY A 103 39.18 -15.09 -7.91
C GLY A 103 40.16 -14.68 -6.81
N LEU A 104 41.33 -15.33 -6.78
CA LEU A 104 42.44 -15.02 -5.84
C LEU A 104 43.10 -13.66 -6.12
N ASP A 105 43.10 -13.22 -7.39
CA ASP A 105 43.70 -11.94 -7.82
C ASP A 105 42.75 -10.75 -7.69
N ASP A 106 41.64 -10.88 -6.96
CA ASP A 106 40.70 -9.77 -6.79
C ASP A 106 41.41 -8.60 -6.07
N PRO A 107 41.42 -7.38 -6.67
CA PRO A 107 42.04 -6.21 -6.04
C PRO A 107 41.42 -5.87 -4.67
N ARG A 108 40.19 -6.33 -4.39
CA ARG A 108 39.54 -6.19 -3.08
C ARG A 108 40.18 -7.08 -2.00
N LEU A 109 40.73 -8.25 -2.38
CA LEU A 109 41.50 -9.12 -1.48
C LEU A 109 42.92 -8.61 -1.27
N ALA A 110 43.55 -8.07 -2.33
CA ALA A 110 44.91 -7.52 -2.24
C ALA A 110 44.98 -6.23 -1.39
N LYS A 111 43.90 -5.44 -1.37
CA LYS A 111 43.79 -4.18 -0.61
C LYS A 111 42.49 -4.16 0.21
N PRO A 112 42.42 -4.92 1.32
CA PRO A 112 41.20 -5.06 2.12
C PRO A 112 40.72 -3.74 2.77
N TRP A 113 41.61 -2.73 2.84
CA TRP A 113 41.33 -1.39 3.35
C TRP A 113 40.73 -0.43 2.30
N SER A 114 40.71 -0.82 1.02
CA SER A 114 40.26 0.04 -0.08
C SER A 114 38.74 0.13 -0.23
N HIS A 115 37.98 -0.75 0.44
CA HIS A 115 36.53 -0.80 0.39
C HIS A 115 35.91 -0.53 1.78
N LYS A 116 34.69 0.02 1.81
CA LYS A 116 33.92 0.25 3.05
C LYS A 116 32.60 -0.52 2.98
N PRO A 117 32.28 -1.35 3.99
CA PRO A 117 33.05 -1.63 5.20
C PRO A 117 34.34 -2.43 4.91
N MET A 118 35.35 -2.25 5.76
CA MET A 118 36.64 -2.95 5.62
C MET A 118 36.46 -4.46 5.77
N PHE A 119 37.15 -5.24 4.95
CA PHE A 119 37.18 -6.69 5.08
C PHE A 119 37.95 -7.11 6.35
N ARG A 120 37.40 -8.06 7.11
CA ARG A 120 38.08 -8.68 8.26
C ARG A 120 38.84 -9.92 7.78
N PHE A 121 40.09 -10.07 8.17
CA PHE A 121 40.93 -11.22 7.83
C PHE A 121 41.72 -11.70 9.06
N GLY A 122 42.18 -12.95 9.04
CA GLY A 122 43.03 -13.54 10.08
C GLY A 122 44.00 -14.54 9.46
N THR A 123 45.19 -14.66 10.06
CA THR A 123 46.24 -15.60 9.63
C THR A 123 46.56 -16.56 10.77
N ILE A 124 46.75 -17.84 10.46
CA ILE A 124 47.23 -18.82 11.44
C ILE A 124 48.76 -18.79 11.41
N PRO A 125 49.45 -18.60 12.56
CA PRO A 125 50.90 -18.68 12.62
C PRO A 125 51.36 -20.12 12.35
N TRP A 126 52.39 -20.27 11.52
CA TRP A 126 52.97 -21.57 11.19
C TRP A 126 53.72 -22.11 12.41
N SER A 127 53.46 -23.37 12.79
CA SER A 127 54.19 -24.12 13.82
C SER A 127 55.54 -24.60 13.31
#